data_AF-A0A3A1TWF5-F1
#
_entry.id   AF-A0A3A1TWF5-F1
#
_cell.length_a   1.000
_cell.length_b   1.000
_cell.length_c   1.000
_cell.angle_alpha   90.00
_cell.angle_beta   90.00
_cell.angle_gamma   90.00
#
_symmetry.space_group_name_H-M   'P 1'
#
loop_
_entity.id
_entity.type
_entity.pdbx_description
1 polymer ?
#
loop_
_entity_poly.entity_id
_entity_poly.type
_entity_poly.pdbx_seq_one_letter_code
_entity_poly.pdbx_strand_id
1 'polypeptide(L)'
;MVRKALISGIAAAALLTVGLAAPAQAAPAHRPAPTTKLSVLHAVPNTPVDVYLNHKRVLNDFKPGTLAGPLTVKAGTYTVRITAATAKNDKHPIIGPKKIKLHAHRNYTVAAHLTASGKPTATLYLNTLKKTPKGDGRLIVRHIAAAPAVDVFANGTASMKNLRNPKQSKANVPAGTYSIAVALAGTTKPVIGPADVKVKRYTDTIVYAWGSAAQGNLTVAVQTVKTNR
;
A
#
# COMPACT_ATOMS: atom_id res chain seq x y z
N MET A 1 -31.92 -89.22 6.39
CA MET A 1 -33.06 -89.18 5.44
C MET A 1 -33.37 -87.70 5.17
N VAL A 2 -32.85 -87.12 4.07
CA VAL A 2 -33.58 -86.77 2.81
C VAL A 2 -34.78 -85.86 3.12
N ARG A 3 -34.83 -84.58 2.70
CA ARG A 3 -35.16 -84.07 1.34
C ARG A 3 -34.79 -82.56 1.26
N LYS A 4 -33.94 -82.11 0.32
CA LYS A 4 -34.18 -81.72 -1.09
C LYS A 4 -35.08 -80.48 -1.29
N ALA A 5 -34.48 -79.53 -2.04
CA ALA A 5 -34.92 -78.21 -2.50
C ALA A 5 -36.32 -78.10 -3.11
N LEU A 6 -36.92 -76.91 -3.01
CA LEU A 6 -38.01 -76.37 -3.84
C LEU A 6 -37.79 -74.84 -4.01
N ILE A 7 -37.24 -74.42 -5.15
CA ILE A 7 -37.92 -73.72 -6.27
C ILE A 7 -38.37 -72.29 -5.93
N SER A 8 -37.59 -71.35 -6.48
CA SER A 8 -37.84 -69.91 -6.54
C SER A 8 -39.09 -69.57 -7.34
N GLY A 9 -40.03 -68.83 -6.73
CA GLY A 9 -41.17 -68.20 -7.40
C GLY A 9 -40.93 -66.70 -7.58
N ILE A 10 -40.80 -66.26 -8.83
CA ILE A 10 -40.76 -64.87 -9.28
C ILE A 10 -42.21 -64.37 -9.40
N ALA A 11 -42.58 -63.32 -8.65
CA ALA A 11 -43.56 -62.30 -9.05
C ALA A 11 -43.72 -61.25 -7.95
N ALA A 12 -43.15 -60.05 -8.12
CA ALA A 12 -43.62 -58.85 -7.42
C ALA A 12 -43.33 -57.59 -8.24
N ALA A 13 -44.38 -57.14 -8.91
CA ALA A 13 -44.74 -55.77 -9.27
C ALA A 13 -43.64 -54.71 -9.48
N ALA A 14 -43.57 -54.23 -10.72
CA ALA A 14 -42.97 -52.96 -11.07
C ALA A 14 -43.65 -51.79 -10.33
N LEU A 15 -42.86 -51.02 -9.58
CA LEU A 15 -43.18 -49.65 -9.18
C LEU A 15 -42.18 -48.72 -9.86
N LEU A 16 -42.57 -48.17 -11.01
CA LEU A 16 -41.90 -47.04 -11.65
C LEU A 16 -42.09 -45.80 -10.77
N THR A 17 -41.16 -45.55 -9.86
CA THR A 17 -41.07 -44.26 -9.17
C THR A 17 -40.35 -43.29 -10.09
N VAL A 18 -41.12 -42.43 -10.76
CA VAL A 18 -40.58 -41.23 -11.42
C VAL A 18 -40.09 -40.30 -10.31
N GLY A 19 -38.82 -40.46 -9.93
CA GLY A 19 -38.15 -39.52 -9.04
C GLY A 19 -38.02 -38.18 -9.74
N LEU A 20 -38.86 -37.22 -9.36
CA LEU A 20 -38.69 -35.81 -9.68
C LEU A 20 -37.28 -35.39 -9.22
N ALA A 21 -36.37 -35.20 -10.17
CA ALA A 21 -35.09 -34.57 -9.90
C ALA A 21 -35.38 -33.12 -9.48
N ALA A 22 -35.43 -32.87 -8.17
CA ALA A 22 -35.44 -31.51 -7.66
C ALA A 22 -34.15 -30.82 -8.15
N PRO A 23 -34.23 -29.61 -8.75
CA PRO A 23 -33.02 -28.91 -9.14
C PRO A 23 -32.21 -28.65 -7.89
N ALA A 24 -31.00 -29.20 -7.84
CA ALA A 24 -30.03 -28.89 -6.81
C ALA A 24 -29.81 -27.36 -6.82
N GLN A 25 -30.40 -26.67 -5.86
CA GLN A 25 -30.15 -25.25 -5.63
C GLN A 25 -28.73 -25.13 -5.09
N ALA A 26 -27.78 -24.91 -5.99
CA ALA A 26 -26.44 -24.52 -5.62
C ALA A 26 -26.57 -23.23 -4.79
N ALA A 27 -26.26 -23.31 -3.49
CA ALA A 27 -26.15 -22.14 -2.64
C ALA A 27 -25.25 -21.11 -3.33
N PRO A 28 -25.56 -19.80 -3.26
CA PRO A 28 -24.73 -18.79 -3.91
C PRO A 28 -23.29 -18.95 -3.42
N ALA A 29 -22.40 -19.32 -4.34
CA ALA A 29 -20.99 -19.46 -4.05
C ALA A 29 -20.52 -18.15 -3.40
N HIS A 30 -20.04 -18.22 -2.16
CA HIS A 30 -19.58 -17.06 -1.41
C HIS A 30 -18.34 -16.49 -2.11
N ARG A 31 -18.54 -15.56 -3.06
CA ARG A 31 -17.44 -14.94 -3.78
C ARG A 31 -16.66 -14.08 -2.78
N PRO A 32 -15.38 -14.37 -2.52
CA PRO A 32 -14.60 -13.58 -1.58
C PRO A 32 -14.61 -12.11 -2.02
N ALA A 33 -14.82 -11.22 -1.05
CA ALA A 33 -14.83 -9.78 -1.30
C ALA A 33 -13.55 -9.36 -2.05
N PRO A 34 -13.66 -8.48 -3.07
CA PRO A 34 -12.52 -8.11 -3.87
C PRO A 34 -11.45 -7.44 -3.02
N THR A 35 -10.18 -7.67 -3.35
CA THR A 35 -9.03 -7.24 -2.55
C THR A 35 -8.28 -6.08 -3.19
N THR A 36 -7.38 -5.47 -2.42
CA THR A 36 -6.50 -4.37 -2.82
C THR A 36 -5.15 -4.51 -2.11
N LYS A 37 -4.12 -3.85 -2.64
CA LYS A 37 -2.76 -3.83 -2.09
C LYS A 37 -2.56 -2.58 -1.24
N LEU A 38 -2.08 -2.74 -0.02
CA LEU A 38 -1.80 -1.66 0.92
C LEU A 38 -0.38 -1.77 1.46
N SER A 39 0.47 -0.79 1.15
CA SER A 39 1.75 -0.58 1.82
C SER A 39 1.62 0.47 2.91
N VAL A 40 2.50 0.41 3.91
CA VAL A 40 2.59 1.42 4.96
C VAL A 40 4.02 1.92 5.06
N LEU A 41 4.23 3.23 5.01
CA LEU A 41 5.50 3.88 5.29
C LEU A 41 5.41 4.57 6.64
N HIS A 42 6.40 4.36 7.50
CA HIS A 42 6.56 5.16 8.72
C HIS A 42 7.67 6.18 8.53
N ALA A 43 7.27 7.44 8.47
CA ALA A 43 8.08 8.60 8.17
C ALA A 43 7.89 9.70 9.24
N VAL A 44 7.71 9.29 10.50
CA VAL A 44 7.74 10.17 11.68
C VAL A 44 9.05 9.86 12.41
N PRO A 45 9.95 10.83 12.61
CA PRO A 45 11.26 10.58 13.23
C PRO A 45 11.19 10.08 14.68
N ASN A 46 12.26 9.41 15.11
CA ASN A 46 12.65 9.19 16.52
C ASN A 46 11.70 8.36 17.41
N THR A 47 10.63 7.76 16.89
CA THR A 47 9.71 6.99 17.73
C THR A 47 9.11 5.83 16.95
N PRO A 48 9.27 4.57 17.42
CA PRO A 48 8.58 3.43 16.85
C PRO A 48 7.07 3.49 17.13
N VAL A 49 6.28 2.93 16.23
CA VAL A 49 4.82 3.01 16.30
C VAL A 49 4.15 1.66 16.07
N ASP A 50 2.95 1.52 16.64
CA ASP A 50 2.03 0.46 16.26
C ASP A 50 0.98 1.01 15.31
N VAL A 51 0.61 0.23 14.29
CA VAL A 51 -0.39 0.61 13.29
C VAL A 51 -1.61 -0.29 13.41
N TYR A 52 -2.78 0.32 13.49
CA TYR A 52 -4.07 -0.35 13.64
C TYR A 52 -4.98 -0.05 12.45
N LEU A 53 -5.70 -1.08 12.00
CA LEU A 53 -6.82 -0.96 11.08
C LEU A 53 -8.08 -1.51 11.77
N ASN A 54 -9.10 -0.68 11.96
CA ASN A 54 -10.35 -1.07 12.64
C ASN A 54 -10.08 -1.75 14.00
N HIS A 55 -9.26 -1.13 14.86
CA HIS A 55 -8.85 -1.65 16.18
C HIS A 55 -7.98 -2.91 16.18
N LYS A 56 -7.73 -3.52 15.02
CA LYS A 56 -6.78 -4.63 14.89
C LYS A 56 -5.37 -4.09 14.62
N ARG A 57 -4.41 -4.41 15.48
CA ARG A 57 -2.99 -4.13 15.23
C ARG A 57 -2.52 -4.93 14.02
N VAL A 58 -1.94 -4.25 13.03
CA VAL A 58 -1.41 -4.84 11.80
C VAL A 58 0.10 -4.71 11.66
N LEU A 59 0.71 -3.72 12.33
CA LEU A 59 2.15 -3.58 12.46
C LEU A 59 2.48 -3.26 13.92
N ASN A 60 3.54 -3.87 14.43
CA ASN A 60 4.01 -3.74 15.81
C ASN A 60 5.46 -3.27 15.81
N ASP A 61 5.82 -2.36 16.71
CA ASP A 61 7.17 -1.79 16.85
C ASP A 61 7.76 -1.28 15.51
N PHE A 62 6.90 -0.76 14.64
CA PHE A 62 7.27 -0.34 13.29
C PHE A 62 8.23 0.84 13.36
N LYS A 63 9.38 0.74 12.69
CA LYS A 63 10.50 1.70 12.85
C LYS A 63 10.45 2.85 11.83
N PRO A 64 10.86 4.08 12.21
CA PRO A 64 10.98 5.18 11.26
C PRO A 64 11.84 4.81 10.05
N GLY A 65 11.47 5.32 8.86
CA GLY A 65 12.14 5.05 7.59
C GLY A 65 11.81 3.71 6.96
N THR A 66 11.04 2.84 7.63
CA THR A 66 10.73 1.50 7.12
C THR A 66 9.41 1.45 6.35
N LEU A 67 9.34 0.53 5.38
CA LEU A 67 8.18 0.27 4.55
C LEU A 67 7.68 -1.16 4.81
N ALA A 68 6.39 -1.31 5.08
CA ALA A 68 5.72 -2.59 5.20
C ALA A 68 4.80 -2.87 3.99
N GLY A 69 4.62 -4.15 3.69
CA GLY A 69 3.71 -4.63 2.65
C GLY A 69 4.36 -4.76 1.26
N PRO A 70 3.55 -4.80 0.18
CA PRO A 70 2.10 -4.57 0.19
C PRO A 70 1.31 -5.74 0.82
N LEU A 71 0.47 -5.41 1.80
CA LEU A 71 -0.52 -6.31 2.38
C LEU A 71 -1.70 -6.47 1.41
N THR A 72 -2.26 -7.67 1.32
CA THR A 72 -3.54 -7.89 0.63
C THR A 72 -4.67 -7.71 1.63
N VAL A 73 -5.52 -6.71 1.41
CA VAL A 73 -6.66 -6.41 2.29
C VAL A 73 -7.95 -6.38 1.48
N LYS A 74 -9.10 -6.60 2.14
CA LYS A 74 -10.41 -6.46 1.48
C LYS A 74 -10.63 -4.99 1.09
N ALA A 75 -11.27 -4.74 -0.04
CA ALA A 75 -11.76 -3.40 -0.35
C ALA A 75 -12.79 -2.97 0.71
N GLY A 76 -12.80 -1.69 1.06
CA GLY A 76 -13.66 -1.17 2.11
C GLY A 76 -13.12 0.09 2.76
N THR A 77 -13.84 0.56 3.79
CA THR A 77 -13.42 1.69 4.62
C THR A 77 -12.76 1.16 5.88
N TYR A 78 -11.57 1.69 6.20
CA TYR A 78 -10.84 1.37 7.41
C TYR A 78 -10.62 2.62 8.25
N THR A 79 -10.63 2.48 9.55
CA THR A 79 -10.13 3.50 10.48
C THR A 79 -8.69 3.17 10.82
N VAL A 80 -7.78 4.05 10.41
CA VAL A 80 -6.36 3.99 10.75
C VAL A 80 -6.15 4.70 12.08
N ARG A 81 -5.45 4.04 12.98
CA ARG A 81 -4.88 4.63 14.19
C ARG A 81 -3.41 4.23 14.29
N ILE A 82 -2.58 5.18 14.70
CA ILE A 82 -1.16 4.95 14.93
C ILE A 82 -0.85 5.44 16.33
N THR A 83 -0.26 4.58 17.15
CA THR A 83 0.10 4.87 18.54
C THR A 83 1.61 4.83 18.70
N ALA A 84 2.13 5.36 19.82
CA ALA A 84 3.45 4.95 20.27
C ALA A 84 3.48 3.43 20.45
N ALA A 85 4.61 2.79 20.13
CA ALA A 85 4.75 1.34 20.30
C ALA A 85 4.63 0.88 21.76
N THR A 86 4.86 1.78 22.73
CA THR A 86 4.69 1.52 24.16
C THR A 86 3.23 1.59 24.63
N ALA A 87 2.29 1.99 23.76
CA ALA A 87 0.88 2.09 24.11
C ALA A 87 0.25 0.69 24.30
N LYS A 88 -0.56 0.53 25.35
CA LYS A 88 -1.25 -0.74 25.64
C LYS A 88 -2.39 -1.05 24.66
N ASN A 89 -2.94 -0.02 24.00
CA ASN A 89 -4.09 -0.12 23.09
C ASN A 89 -4.19 1.12 22.18
N ASP A 90 -5.18 1.12 21.27
CA ASP A 90 -5.38 2.18 20.26
C ASP A 90 -6.30 3.34 20.70
N LYS A 91 -6.60 3.48 22.00
CA LYS A 91 -7.53 4.51 22.50
C LYS A 91 -6.98 5.94 22.39
N HIS A 92 -5.66 6.11 22.49
CA HIS A 92 -4.97 7.40 22.43
C HIS A 92 -3.93 7.42 21.29
N PRO A 93 -4.37 7.44 20.03
CA PRO A 93 -3.45 7.46 18.90
C PRO A 93 -2.73 8.80 18.79
N ILE A 94 -1.45 8.76 18.41
CA ILE A 94 -0.68 9.96 18.02
C ILE A 94 -1.08 10.44 16.62
N ILE A 95 -1.59 9.54 15.77
CA ILE A 95 -2.18 9.86 14.46
C ILE A 95 -3.52 9.14 14.31
N GLY A 96 -4.55 9.92 14.01
CA GLY A 96 -5.91 9.42 13.79
C GLY A 96 -6.80 9.59 15.03
N PRO A 97 -7.99 8.97 15.05
CA PRO A 97 -8.54 8.09 14.01
C PRO A 97 -8.70 8.77 12.66
N LYS A 98 -8.28 8.10 11.58
CA LYS A 98 -8.45 8.59 10.20
C LYS A 98 -9.14 7.54 9.34
N LYS A 99 -10.26 7.89 8.70
CA LYS A 99 -10.93 7.02 7.74
C LYS A 99 -10.17 7.01 6.41
N ILE A 100 -9.88 5.83 5.89
CA ILE A 100 -9.34 5.61 4.54
C ILE A 100 -10.29 4.71 3.75
N LYS A 101 -10.51 5.02 2.47
CA LYS A 101 -11.33 4.22 1.57
C LYS A 101 -10.43 3.50 0.58
N LEU A 102 -10.48 2.17 0.59
CA LEU A 102 -9.68 1.32 -0.28
C LEU A 102 -10.58 0.65 -1.31
N HIS A 103 -10.39 1.02 -2.58
CA HIS A 103 -11.12 0.41 -3.70
C HIS A 103 -10.46 -0.88 -4.17
N ALA A 104 -11.29 -1.83 -4.62
CA ALA A 104 -10.86 -3.09 -5.20
C ALA A 104 -9.84 -2.92 -6.34
N HIS A 105 -8.91 -3.87 -6.44
CA HIS A 105 -7.91 -3.97 -7.52
C HIS A 105 -7.02 -2.73 -7.68
N ARG A 106 -6.88 -1.93 -6.61
CA ARG A 106 -5.95 -0.80 -6.54
C ARG A 106 -4.72 -1.12 -5.71
N ASN A 107 -3.74 -0.21 -5.77
CA ASN A 107 -2.52 -0.26 -5.00
C ASN A 107 -2.37 1.07 -4.24
N TYR A 108 -2.20 1.02 -2.93
CA TYR A 108 -2.09 2.19 -2.07
C TYR A 108 -0.84 2.14 -1.21
N THR A 109 -0.34 3.32 -0.85
CA THR A 109 0.57 3.49 0.29
C THR A 109 -0.04 4.46 1.28
N VAL A 110 -0.12 4.08 2.55
CA VAL A 110 -0.35 5.03 3.65
C VAL A 110 1.00 5.44 4.21
N ALA A 111 1.33 6.72 4.16
CA ALA A 111 2.51 7.25 4.82
C ALA A 111 2.10 7.93 6.13
N ALA A 112 2.66 7.50 7.25
CA ALA A 112 2.61 8.22 8.52
C ALA A 112 3.76 9.21 8.54
N HIS A 113 3.51 10.52 8.63
CA HIS A 113 4.54 11.54 8.43
C HIS A 113 4.24 12.82 9.20
N LEU A 114 5.12 13.82 9.11
CA LEU A 114 4.86 15.15 9.64
C LEU A 114 4.19 16.04 8.59
N THR A 115 3.23 16.86 9.02
CA THR A 115 2.74 18.01 8.22
C THR A 115 3.86 19.03 8.00
N ALA A 116 3.65 20.00 7.11
CA ALA A 116 4.63 21.08 6.89
C ALA A 116 4.99 21.84 8.19
N SER A 117 4.06 21.92 9.16
CA SER A 117 4.27 22.53 10.48
C SER A 117 4.80 21.59 11.56
N GLY A 118 5.16 20.35 11.21
CA GLY A 118 5.75 19.40 12.16
C GLY A 118 4.77 18.54 12.96
N LYS A 119 3.45 18.67 12.74
CA LYS A 119 2.46 17.82 13.43
C LYS A 119 2.34 16.43 12.79
N PRO A 120 2.34 15.32 13.55
CA PRO A 120 2.10 13.98 13.00
C PRO A 120 0.75 13.86 12.26
N THR A 121 0.76 13.17 11.12
CA THR A 121 -0.41 12.91 10.28
C THR A 121 -0.21 11.64 9.45
N ALA A 122 -1.23 11.22 8.72
CA ALA A 122 -1.09 10.15 7.73
C ALA A 122 -1.73 10.54 6.40
N THR A 123 -1.08 10.24 5.28
CA THR A 123 -1.59 10.49 3.93
C THR A 123 -1.75 9.19 3.17
N LEU A 124 -2.92 8.99 2.56
CA LEU A 124 -3.18 7.88 1.66
C LEU A 124 -2.83 8.30 0.23
N TYR A 125 -1.95 7.55 -0.42
CA TYR A 125 -1.63 7.71 -1.82
C TYR A 125 -2.16 6.55 -2.63
N LEU A 126 -2.83 6.85 -3.74
CA LEU A 126 -3.09 5.87 -4.79
C LEU A 126 -1.82 5.72 -5.65
N ASN A 127 -1.21 4.54 -5.61
CA ASN A 127 -0.13 4.17 -6.50
C ASN A 127 -0.71 3.85 -7.88
N THR A 128 -0.13 4.42 -8.91
CA THR A 128 -0.60 4.17 -10.27
C THR A 128 -0.04 2.83 -10.76
N LEU A 129 -0.85 2.10 -11.52
CA LEU A 129 -0.42 0.88 -12.22
C LEU A 129 -0.39 1.10 -13.73
N LYS A 130 -0.52 2.37 -14.16
CA LYS A 130 -0.49 2.74 -15.58
C LYS A 130 0.86 2.40 -16.18
N LYS A 131 0.84 1.80 -17.37
CA LYS A 131 2.02 1.48 -18.16
C LYS A 131 2.92 2.71 -18.33
N THR A 132 4.22 2.49 -18.39
CA THR A 132 5.19 3.50 -18.83
C THR A 132 5.49 3.32 -20.33
N PRO A 133 6.02 4.34 -21.02
CA PRO A 133 6.54 4.17 -22.36
C PRO A 133 7.57 3.04 -22.46
N LYS A 134 7.78 2.50 -23.66
CA LYS A 134 8.72 1.41 -23.89
C LYS A 134 10.14 1.85 -23.50
N GLY A 135 10.79 1.09 -22.64
CA GLY A 135 12.15 1.39 -22.14
C GLY A 135 12.19 2.28 -20.90
N ASP A 136 11.09 2.97 -20.58
CA ASP A 136 11.03 3.91 -19.46
C ASP A 136 10.61 3.24 -18.15
N GLY A 137 11.10 3.81 -17.05
CA GLY A 137 10.45 3.73 -15.74
C GLY A 137 9.73 5.02 -15.41
N ARG A 138 9.22 5.12 -14.18
CA ARG A 138 8.63 6.35 -13.66
C ARG A 138 9.25 6.73 -12.33
N LEU A 139 9.81 7.93 -12.23
CA LEU A 139 10.22 8.52 -10.96
C LEU A 139 9.04 9.29 -10.38
N ILE A 140 8.67 8.99 -9.14
CA ILE A 140 7.64 9.70 -8.36
C ILE A 140 8.31 10.25 -7.11
N VAL A 141 8.15 11.53 -6.84
CA VAL A 141 8.62 12.14 -5.58
C VAL A 141 7.42 12.57 -4.76
N ARG A 142 7.35 12.11 -3.52
CA ARG A 142 6.37 12.50 -2.51
C ARG A 142 7.07 13.35 -1.46
N HIS A 143 6.69 14.63 -1.37
CA HIS A 143 7.17 15.48 -0.30
C HIS A 143 6.26 15.31 0.90
N ILE A 144 6.77 14.71 1.97
CA ILE A 144 6.03 14.43 3.22
C ILE A 144 6.81 14.91 4.45
N ALA A 145 7.84 15.74 4.27
CA ALA A 145 8.64 16.28 5.37
C ALA A 145 8.03 17.57 5.93
N ALA A 146 8.29 17.83 7.22
CA ALA A 146 8.07 19.13 7.85
C ALA A 146 9.10 20.14 7.34
N ALA A 147 8.84 20.66 6.14
CA ALA A 147 9.69 21.61 5.46
C ALA A 147 8.86 22.50 4.52
N PRO A 148 9.39 23.66 4.10
CA PRO A 148 8.85 24.44 3.00
C PRO A 148 8.73 23.65 1.70
N ALA A 149 8.24 24.33 0.65
CA ALA A 149 8.27 23.77 -0.70
C ALA A 149 9.70 23.42 -1.11
N VAL A 150 9.86 22.36 -1.91
CA VAL A 150 11.15 21.88 -2.38
C VAL A 150 11.20 21.79 -3.90
N ASP A 151 12.41 21.94 -4.43
CA ASP A 151 12.76 21.62 -5.81
C ASP A 151 13.58 20.32 -5.83
N VAL A 152 13.28 19.44 -6.78
CA VAL A 152 13.98 18.17 -6.99
C VAL A 152 14.86 18.29 -8.22
N PHE A 153 16.12 17.94 -8.05
CA PHE A 153 17.14 17.94 -9.09
C PHE A 153 17.47 16.50 -9.45
N ALA A 154 17.51 16.21 -10.75
CA ALA A 154 17.99 14.94 -11.28
C ALA A 154 19.21 15.22 -12.15
N ASN A 155 20.34 14.59 -11.83
CA ASN A 155 21.63 14.83 -12.48
C ASN A 155 21.98 16.34 -12.53
N GLY A 156 21.74 17.05 -11.43
CA GLY A 156 22.00 18.50 -11.33
C GLY A 156 20.95 19.41 -11.98
N THR A 157 20.02 18.88 -12.76
CA THR A 157 18.98 19.68 -13.43
C THR A 157 17.67 19.67 -12.65
N ALA A 158 17.06 20.83 -12.43
CA ALA A 158 15.75 20.94 -11.78
C ALA A 158 14.68 20.21 -12.61
N SER A 159 14.12 19.14 -12.06
CA SER A 159 13.13 18.28 -12.72
C SER A 159 11.71 18.50 -12.19
N MET A 160 11.56 18.80 -10.90
CA MET A 160 10.25 19.01 -10.27
C MET A 160 10.35 20.24 -9.36
N LYS A 161 9.54 21.27 -9.61
CA LYS A 161 9.62 22.55 -8.89
C LYS A 161 8.45 22.75 -7.93
N ASN A 162 8.68 23.49 -6.84
CA ASN A 162 7.69 23.95 -5.87
C ASN A 162 6.78 22.81 -5.35
N LEU A 163 7.37 21.64 -5.10
CA LEU A 163 6.65 20.49 -4.54
C LEU A 163 6.40 20.75 -3.06
N ARG A 164 5.13 20.64 -2.62
CA ARG A 164 4.69 21.00 -1.26
C ARG A 164 4.18 19.78 -0.52
N ASN A 165 4.42 19.68 0.78
CA ASN A 165 3.83 18.63 1.61
C ASN A 165 2.28 18.73 1.61
N PRO A 166 1.51 17.62 1.45
CA PRO A 166 1.93 16.22 1.21
C PRO A 166 1.85 15.80 -0.28
N LYS A 167 2.00 16.72 -1.22
CA LYS A 167 1.81 16.48 -2.66
C LYS A 167 2.93 15.60 -3.25
N GLN A 168 2.68 15.13 -4.46
CA GLN A 168 3.63 14.36 -5.24
C GLN A 168 3.82 14.96 -6.64
N SER A 169 5.01 14.73 -7.22
CA SER A 169 5.29 14.97 -8.63
C SER A 169 5.86 13.70 -9.27
N LYS A 170 5.81 13.60 -10.60
CA LYS A 170 6.21 12.39 -11.33
C LYS A 170 6.71 12.71 -12.73
N ALA A 171 7.66 11.91 -13.20
CA ALA A 171 8.20 11.96 -14.55
C ALA A 171 8.44 10.53 -15.07
N ASN A 172 8.09 10.26 -16.32
CA ASN A 172 8.61 9.07 -17.00
C ASN A 172 10.03 9.41 -17.46
N VAL A 173 10.96 8.48 -17.23
CA VAL A 173 12.37 8.67 -17.57
C VAL A 173 12.94 7.35 -18.09
N PRO A 174 13.96 7.39 -18.96
CA PRO A 174 14.69 6.20 -19.37
C PRO A 174 15.15 5.38 -18.16
N ALA A 175 15.18 4.05 -18.30
CA ALA A 175 15.75 3.23 -17.24
C ALA A 175 17.24 3.57 -17.05
N GLY A 176 17.65 3.81 -15.80
CA GLY A 176 18.99 4.28 -15.48
C GLY A 176 19.14 4.62 -14.00
N THR A 177 20.35 5.03 -13.61
CA THR A 177 20.62 5.61 -12.29
C THR A 177 20.63 7.12 -12.41
N TYR A 178 19.91 7.79 -11.51
CA TYR A 178 19.83 9.24 -11.45
C TYR A 178 20.39 9.72 -10.12
N SER A 179 21.28 10.72 -10.15
CA SER A 179 21.70 11.42 -8.94
C SER A 179 20.59 12.41 -8.55
N ILE A 180 19.88 12.11 -7.46
CA ILE A 180 18.74 12.90 -6.99
C ILE A 180 19.15 13.76 -5.80
N ALA A 181 18.93 15.06 -5.91
CA ALA A 181 19.06 16.01 -4.81
C ALA A 181 17.74 16.77 -4.61
N VAL A 182 17.48 17.19 -3.38
CA VAL A 182 16.31 18.03 -3.05
C VAL A 182 16.82 19.27 -2.35
N ALA A 183 16.41 20.45 -2.82
CA ALA A 183 16.71 21.74 -2.21
C ALA A 183 15.41 22.45 -1.82
N LEU A 184 15.50 23.48 -0.98
CA LEU A 184 14.36 24.37 -0.75
C LEU A 184 14.00 25.09 -2.06
N ALA A 185 12.71 25.30 -2.30
CA ALA A 185 12.24 25.89 -3.55
C ALA A 185 12.90 27.25 -3.82
N GLY A 186 13.41 27.44 -5.04
CA GLY A 186 14.14 28.64 -5.44
C GLY A 186 15.63 28.66 -5.04
N THR A 187 16.13 27.58 -4.43
CA THR A 187 17.56 27.42 -4.09
C THR A 187 18.16 26.19 -4.78
N THR A 188 19.48 26.10 -4.84
CA THR A 188 20.20 24.96 -5.41
C THR A 188 20.99 24.16 -4.37
N LYS A 189 21.17 24.69 -3.16
CA LYS A 189 21.88 24.01 -2.07
C LYS A 189 21.04 22.81 -1.58
N PRO A 190 21.51 21.57 -1.74
CA PRO A 190 20.75 20.40 -1.33
C PRO A 190 20.54 20.38 0.19
N VAL A 191 19.32 20.06 0.61
CA VAL A 191 18.97 19.68 1.99
C VAL A 191 18.80 18.17 2.15
N ILE A 192 18.67 17.44 1.03
CA ILE A 192 18.70 15.98 0.94
C ILE A 192 19.51 15.61 -0.30
N GLY A 193 20.41 14.63 -0.15
CA GLY A 193 21.24 14.13 -1.24
C GLY A 193 22.42 15.05 -1.58
N PRO A 194 23.09 14.84 -2.73
CA PRO A 194 22.71 13.91 -3.80
C PRO A 194 22.73 12.44 -3.36
N ALA A 195 21.82 11.63 -3.89
CA ALA A 195 21.77 10.18 -3.69
C ALA A 195 21.40 9.47 -4.99
N ASP A 196 22.02 8.31 -5.22
CA ASP A 196 21.76 7.52 -6.43
C ASP A 196 20.43 6.78 -6.34
N VAL A 197 19.54 7.05 -7.30
CA VAL A 197 18.23 6.42 -7.42
C VAL A 197 18.16 5.63 -8.72
N LYS A 198 18.04 4.30 -8.60
CA LYS A 198 17.91 3.39 -9.74
C LYS A 198 16.46 3.31 -10.21
N VAL A 199 16.18 3.82 -11.41
CA VAL A 199 14.90 3.69 -12.10
C VAL A 199 14.95 2.51 -13.07
N LYS A 200 14.02 1.57 -12.92
CA LYS A 200 13.91 0.38 -13.78
C LYS A 200 12.76 0.56 -14.78
N ARG A 201 12.89 -0.05 -15.96
CA ARG A 201 11.79 -0.14 -16.93
C ARG A 201 10.52 -0.72 -16.29
N TYR A 202 9.36 -0.21 -16.69
CA TYR A 202 8.04 -0.69 -16.22
C TYR A 202 7.91 -0.74 -14.69
N THR A 203 8.55 0.21 -14.01
CA THR A 203 8.56 0.30 -12.55
C THR A 203 8.40 1.75 -12.13
N ASP A 204 7.45 1.99 -11.23
CA ASP A 204 7.35 3.23 -10.48
C ASP A 204 8.36 3.18 -9.32
N THR A 205 9.34 4.09 -9.34
CA THR A 205 10.28 4.33 -8.23
C THR A 205 9.78 5.55 -7.47
N ILE A 206 9.29 5.33 -6.25
CA ILE A 206 8.66 6.35 -5.42
C ILE A 206 9.64 6.74 -4.31
N VAL A 207 10.17 7.96 -4.39
CA VAL A 207 11.03 8.57 -3.38
C VAL A 207 10.17 9.42 -2.45
N TYR A 208 10.29 9.20 -1.15
CA TYR A 208 9.62 9.98 -0.11
C TYR A 208 10.65 10.86 0.57
N ALA A 209 10.54 12.18 0.45
CA ALA A 209 11.30 13.11 1.28
C ALA A 209 10.54 13.28 2.60
N TRP A 210 11.17 12.94 3.73
CA TRP A 210 10.54 12.95 5.05
C TRP A 210 11.47 13.46 6.15
N GLY A 211 10.94 13.58 7.37
CA GLY A 211 11.64 14.20 8.50
C GLY A 211 11.22 15.65 8.71
N SER A 212 12.10 16.45 9.29
CA SER A 212 11.90 17.86 9.64
C SER A 212 13.14 18.67 9.30
N ALA A 213 12.94 19.75 8.53
CA ALA A 213 14.00 20.69 8.21
C ALA A 213 14.49 21.42 9.47
N ALA A 214 13.57 21.84 10.34
CA ALA A 214 13.91 22.55 11.57
C ALA A 214 14.69 21.68 12.57
N GLN A 215 14.50 20.36 12.54
CA GLN A 215 15.21 19.43 13.42
C GLN A 215 16.45 18.80 12.75
N GLY A 216 16.79 19.18 11.52
CA GLY A 216 17.97 18.67 10.82
C GLY A 216 17.95 17.16 10.54
N ASN A 217 16.77 16.52 10.50
CA ASN A 217 16.63 15.08 10.34
C ASN A 217 15.92 14.69 9.02
N LEU A 218 16.04 15.54 8.00
CA LEU A 218 15.53 15.25 6.66
C LEU A 218 16.23 14.02 6.08
N THR A 219 15.45 13.11 5.51
CA THR A 219 15.96 11.89 4.87
C THR A 219 14.98 11.35 3.84
N VAL A 220 15.33 10.22 3.21
CA VAL A 220 14.53 9.58 2.16
C VAL A 220 14.12 8.16 2.51
N ALA A 221 12.99 7.74 1.97
CA ALA A 221 12.63 6.34 1.83
C ALA A 221 12.31 6.06 0.36
N VAL A 222 12.56 4.85 -0.11
CA VAL A 222 12.31 4.45 -1.50
C VAL A 222 11.39 3.24 -1.54
N GLN A 223 10.35 3.33 -2.35
CA GLN A 223 9.45 2.21 -2.67
C GLN A 223 9.50 1.94 -4.17
N THR A 224 9.49 0.67 -4.55
CA THR A 224 9.30 0.28 -5.96
C THR A 224 7.96 -0.42 -6.13
N VAL A 225 7.23 -0.03 -7.19
CA VAL A 225 5.95 -0.64 -7.57
C VAL A 225 6.03 -1.02 -9.03
N LYS A 226 5.88 -2.30 -9.35
CA LYS A 226 5.84 -2.76 -10.75
C LYS A 226 4.59 -2.20 -11.42
N THR A 227 4.75 -1.59 -12.59
CA THR A 227 3.61 -1.18 -13.41
C THR A 227 3.07 -2.37 -14.17
N ASN A 228 1.85 -2.25 -14.70
CA ASN A 228 1.38 -3.21 -15.69
C ASN A 228 2.32 -3.16 -16.91
N ARG A 229 2.57 -4.32 -17.51
CA ARG A 229 3.29 -4.47 -18.78
C ARG A 229 2.31 -4.34 -19.94
#